data_AF-A0A4W5LID3-F1
#
_entry.id   AF-A0A4W5LID3-F1
#
_cell.length_a   1.000
_cell.length_b   1.000
_cell.length_c   1.000
_cell.angle_alpha   90.00
_cell.angle_beta   90.00
_cell.angle_gamma   90.00
#
_symmetry.space_group_name_H-M   'P 1'
#
loop_
_entity.id
_entity.type
_entity.pdbx_description
1 polymer ?
#
loop_
_entity_poly.entity_id
_entity_poly.type
_entity_poly.pdbx_seq_one_letter_code
_entity_poly.pdbx_strand_id
1 'polypeptide(L)' 'GARERLDSIAPKREKTHGEVERRIVSQLLTLMDGLKQRTHVIVMAATNRPNSIDPALRRFG' A
#
# COMPACT_ATOMS: atom_id res chain seq x y z
N GLY A 1 -5.92 -17.27 12.61
CA GLY A 1 -6.70 -16.18 12.00
C GLY A 1 -5.76 -15.17 11.39
N ALA A 2 -5.49 -15.29 10.09
CA ALA A 2 -4.67 -14.33 9.36
C ALA A 2 -5.48 -13.03 9.21
N ARG A 3 -5.08 -11.96 9.89
CA ARG A 3 -5.65 -10.64 9.67
C ARG A 3 -4.95 -10.08 8.43
N GLU A 4 -5.69 -9.95 7.33
CA GLU A 4 -5.24 -9.21 6.15
C GLU A 4 -4.92 -7.78 6.58
N ARG A 5 -3.66 -7.38 6.42
CA ARG A 5 -3.14 -6.11 6.92
C ARG A 5 -2.39 -5.42 5.81
N LEU A 6 -2.63 -4.13 5.62
CA LEU A 6 -1.95 -3.36 4.59
C LEU A 6 -0.43 -3.32 4.82
N ASP A 7 0.01 -3.30 6.08
CA ASP A 7 1.43 -3.29 6.43
C ASP A 7 2.20 -4.57 6.07
N SER A 8 1.53 -5.68 5.72
CA SER A 8 2.22 -6.89 5.23
C SER A 8 2.53 -6.84 3.74
N ILE A 9 1.77 -6.07 2.95
CA ILE A 9 1.94 -5.96 1.48
C ILE A 9 2.50 -4.61 1.05
N ALA A 10 2.45 -3.61 1.93
CA ALA A 10 2.95 -2.27 1.66
C ALA A 10 3.85 -1.71 2.79
N PRO A 11 4.91 -2.44 3.20
CA PRO A 11 5.88 -1.91 4.15
C PRO A 11 6.70 -0.76 3.53
N LYS A 12 7.36 0.04 4.37
CA LYS A 12 8.38 0.99 3.92
C LYS A 12 9.45 0.30 3.08
N ARG A 13 9.66 0.75 1.84
CA ARG A 13 10.64 0.20 0.88
C ARG A 13 12.08 0.14 1.41
N GLU A 14 12.45 1.08 2.27
CA GLU A 14 13.76 1.14 2.95
C GLU A 14 13.98 -0.05 3.89
N LYS A 15 12.91 -0.53 4.51
CA LYS A 15 12.92 -1.68 5.43
C LYS A 15 12.69 -3.01 4.72
N THR A 16 12.54 -2.97 3.40
CA THR A 16 12.29 -4.10 2.54
C THR A 16 13.60 -4.53 1.89
N HIS A 17 14.03 -5.77 2.15
CA HIS A 17 15.26 -6.32 1.58
C HIS A 17 15.02 -7.05 0.25
N GLY A 18 13.78 -7.46 -0.06
CA GLY A 18 13.44 -8.12 -1.32
C GLY A 18 12.99 -7.17 -2.43
N GLU A 19 13.54 -7.33 -3.63
CA GLU A 19 13.07 -6.60 -4.84
C GLU A 19 11.60 -6.89 -5.15
N VAL A 20 11.16 -8.13 -4.92
CA VAL A 20 9.77 -8.56 -5.15
C VAL A 20 8.80 -7.76 -4.28
N GLU A 21 9.09 -7.63 -2.99
CA GLU A 21 8.26 -6.87 -2.06
C GLU A 21 8.20 -5.39 -2.46
N ARG A 22 9.34 -4.78 -2.87
CA ARG A 22 9.37 -3.40 -3.39
C ARG A 22 8.53 -3.24 -4.65
N ARG A 23 8.53 -4.25 -5.54
CA ARG A 23 7.73 -4.26 -6.76
C ARG A 23 6.24 -4.34 -6.44
N ILE A 24 5.83 -5.12 -5.44
CA ILE A 24 4.44 -5.21 -4.99
C ILE A 24 3.95 -3.84 -4.50
N VAL A 25 4.72 -3.15 -3.64
CA VAL A 25 4.35 -1.79 -3.18
C VAL A 25 4.22 -0.82 -4.36
N SER A 26 5.13 -0.92 -5.34
CA SER A 26 5.11 -0.07 -6.53
C SER A 26 3.89 -0.33 -7.41
N GLN A 27 3.52 -1.60 -7.62
CA GLN A 27 2.33 -1.98 -8.37
C GLN A 27 1.04 -1.51 -7.67
N LEU A 28 0.98 -1.63 -6.35
CA LEU A 28 -0.17 -1.15 -5.58
C LEU A 28 -0.38 0.36 -5.76
N LEU A 29 0.70 1.16 -5.70
CA LEU A 29 0.59 2.61 -5.97
C LEU A 29 0.10 2.91 -7.37
N THR A 30 0.63 2.23 -8.40
CA THR A 30 0.18 2.41 -9.78
C THR A 30 -1.32 2.12 -9.93
N LEU A 31 -1.82 1.08 -9.27
CA LEU A 31 -3.24 0.77 -9.26
C LEU A 31 -4.05 1.89 -8.57
N MET A 32 -3.61 2.35 -7.39
CA MET A 32 -4.28 3.43 -6.65
C MET A 32 -4.32 4.74 -7.46
N ASP A 33 -3.25 5.10 -8.16
CA ASP A 33 -3.24 6.28 -9.03
C ASP A 33 -4.18 6.12 -10.24
N GLY A 34 -4.30 4.91 -10.79
CA GLY A 34 -5.27 4.60 -11.85
C GLY A 34 -6.74 4.64 -11.38
N LEU A 35 -7.00 4.41 -10.08
CA LEU A 35 -8.34 4.49 -9.51
C LEU A 35 -8.83 5.94 -9.33
N LYS A 36 -7.93 6.92 -9.18
CA LYS A 36 -8.31 8.35 -9.09
C LYS A 36 -9.09 8.84 -10.30
N GLN A 37 -8.84 8.25 -11.46
CA GLN A 37 -9.52 8.57 -12.71
C GLN A 37 -10.92 7.92 -12.80
N ARG A 38 -11.24 6.97 -11.91
CA ARG A 38 -12.50 6.23 -11.90
C ARG A 38 -13.40 6.79 -10.80
N THR A 39 -14.44 7.53 -11.17
CA THR A 39 -15.48 7.93 -10.22
C THR A 39 -16.16 6.66 -9.71
N HIS A 40 -16.45 6.57 -8.41
CA HIS A 40 -17.16 5.46 -7.74
C HIS A 40 -16.35 4.26 -7.19
N VAL A 41 -15.03 4.33 -7.06
CA VAL A 41 -14.25 3.31 -6.32
C VAL A 41 -13.72 3.88 -5.00
N ILE A 42 -14.01 3.20 -3.89
CA ILE A 42 -13.45 3.49 -2.56
C ILE A 42 -12.61 2.29 -2.14
N VAL A 43 -11.37 2.55 -1.73
CA VAL A 43 -10.45 1.51 -1.22
C VAL A 43 -10.37 1.63 0.30
N MET A 44 -10.66 0.53 1.00
CA MET A 44 -10.55 0.43 2.46
C MET A 44 -9.39 -0.49 2.84
N ALA A 45 -8.67 -0.14 3.90
CA ALA A 45 -7.53 -0.91 4.39
C ALA A 45 -7.44 -0.89 5.92
N ALA A 46 -6.86 -1.94 6.50
CA ALA A 46 -6.66 -2.07 7.93
C ALA A 46 -5.17 -2.25 8.27
N THR A 47 -4.74 -1.67 9.39
CA THR A 47 -3.39 -1.86 9.94
C THR A 47 -3.39 -1.62 11.44
N ASN A 48 -2.54 -2.35 12.17
CA ASN A 48 -2.19 -2.03 13.56
C ASN A 48 -0.82 -1.36 13.67
N ARG A 49 -0.16 -1.06 12.55
CA ARG A 49 1.17 -0.46 12.45
C ARG A 49 1.19 0.66 11.40
N PRO A 50 0.43 1.76 11.59
CA PRO A 50 0.31 2.82 10.58
C PRO A 50 1.65 3.48 10.19
N ASN A 51 2.64 3.42 11.07
CA ASN A 51 3.99 3.98 10.85
C ASN A 51 4.92 3.04 10.07
N SER A 52 4.53 1.78 9.81
CA SER A 52 5.31 0.84 9.00
C SER A 52 4.88 0.82 7.53
N ILE A 53 3.78 1.48 7.17
CA ILE A 53 3.28 1.57 5.79
C ILE A 53 4.12 2.56 4.98
N ASP A 54 4.28 2.28 3.69
CA ASP A 54 4.89 3.20 2.74
C ASP A 54 4.17 4.57 2.75
N PRO A 55 4.88 5.69 3.05
CA PRO A 55 4.28 7.02 3.09
C PRO A 55 3.57 7.44 1.80
N ALA A 56 3.96 6.91 0.65
CA ALA A 56 3.35 7.25 -0.64
C ALA A 56 1.87 6.85 -0.70
N LEU A 57 1.47 5.78 0.01
CA LEU A 57 0.06 5.35 0.10
C LEU A 57 -0.80 6.26 0.99
N ARG A 58 -0.18 7.12 1.80
CA ARG A 58 -0.84 8.06 2.71
C ARG A 58 -0.87 9.49 2.17
N ARG A 59 -0.26 9.73 1.00
CA ARG A 59 -0.29 11.04 0.35
C ARG A 59 -1.72 11.34 -0.12
N PHE A 60 -2.05 12.64 -0.19
CA PHE A 60 -3.33 13.07 -0.76
C PHE A 60 -3.53 12.45 -2.15
N GLY A 61 -4.75 11.94 -2.35
CA GLY A 61 -5.16 11.16 -3.51
C GLY A 61 -6.19 11.89 -4.33
#